data_AF-A0AAV7JNU0-F1
#
_entry.id   AF-A0AAV7JNU0-F1
#
_cell.length_a   1.000
_cell.length_b   1.000
_cell.length_c   1.000
_cell.angle_alpha   90.00
_cell.angle_beta   90.00
_cell.angle_gamma   90.00
#
_symmetry.space_group_name_H-M   'P 1'
#
loop_
_entity.id
_entity.type
_entity.pdbx_description
1 polymer ?
#
loop_
_entity_poly.entity_id
_entity_poly.type
_entity_poly.pdbx_seq_one_letter_code
_entity_poly.pdbx_strand_id
1 'polypeptide(L)'
;MQNITYFVDRAYHAYFKVKLGDQDKSWAPHKVCKSCVELLRSWSKGKEKHLPFGIPMIWIESKNHFDVHEDGTNSEEVKDHDCEYDADFQDPSSEPSLFNQPELNDLIRDLDLSKASSELLASRLKEKNLLHQGTKVTLYHYREQEFQQYFCEKNGLVFCPNVEGLLLAMGVPNYNPSDWRLFIENSKRSLKCVLLHNGNISVQFL
;
A
#
# COMPACT_ATOMS: atom_id res chain seq x y z
N MET A 1 -20.01 -11.71 7.29
CA MET A 1 -20.04 -10.57 6.35
C MET A 1 -21.41 -9.92 6.40
N GLN A 2 -21.51 -8.62 6.15
CA GLN A 2 -22.75 -7.84 6.13
C GLN A 2 -22.71 -6.83 4.98
N ASN A 3 -23.86 -6.32 4.54
CA ASN A 3 -23.91 -5.30 3.48
C ASN A 3 -23.20 -4.02 3.94
N ILE A 4 -22.58 -3.32 2.99
CA ILE A 4 -22.06 -1.99 3.23
C ILE A 4 -23.23 -1.07 3.55
N THR A 5 -23.14 -0.41 4.70
CA THR A 5 -24.17 0.53 5.17
C THR A 5 -23.66 1.95 5.02
N TYR A 6 -24.56 2.93 5.05
CA TYR A 6 -24.21 4.34 5.03
C TYR A 6 -23.19 4.73 6.11
N PHE A 7 -23.26 4.09 7.28
CA PHE A 7 -22.25 4.28 8.34
C PHE A 7 -20.85 3.87 7.88
N VAL A 8 -20.73 2.71 7.24
CA VAL A 8 -19.43 2.16 6.78
C VAL A 8 -18.84 3.07 5.72
N ASP A 9 -19.64 3.48 4.72
CA ASP A 9 -19.22 4.40 3.67
C ASP A 9 -18.66 5.72 4.23
N ARG A 10 -19.42 6.37 5.13
CA ARG A 10 -18.99 7.62 5.75
C ARG A 10 -17.75 7.47 6.64
N ALA A 11 -17.71 6.44 7.48
CA ALA A 11 -16.58 6.23 8.38
C ALA A 11 -15.30 5.93 7.58
N TYR A 12 -15.44 5.15 6.50
CA TYR A 12 -14.34 4.83 5.60
C TYR A 12 -13.77 6.08 4.93
N HIS A 13 -14.63 6.90 4.33
CA HIS A 13 -14.21 8.17 3.72
C HIS A 13 -13.59 9.13 4.74
N ALA A 14 -14.14 9.21 5.96
CA ALA A 14 -13.60 10.06 7.00
C ALA A 14 -12.17 9.66 7.42
N TYR A 15 -11.90 8.36 7.48
CA TYR A 15 -10.58 7.81 7.83
C TYR A 15 -9.58 7.93 6.67
N PHE A 16 -9.89 7.34 5.51
CA PHE A 16 -8.96 7.18 4.41
C PHE A 16 -8.94 8.35 3.41
N LYS A 17 -9.89 9.29 3.52
CA LYS A 17 -10.10 10.39 2.54
C LYS A 17 -10.38 9.91 1.11
N VAL A 18 -10.84 8.67 0.96
CA VAL A 18 -11.21 8.04 -0.32
C VAL A 18 -12.65 7.56 -0.25
N LYS A 19 -13.43 7.82 -1.30
CA LYS A 19 -14.82 7.34 -1.40
C LYS A 19 -14.83 5.85 -1.70
N LEU A 20 -15.79 5.13 -1.11
CA LEU A 20 -16.01 3.74 -1.48
C LEU A 20 -16.65 3.71 -2.88
N GLY A 21 -15.83 3.39 -3.87
CA GLY A 21 -16.19 3.48 -5.29
C GLY A 21 -17.14 2.38 -5.76
N ASP A 22 -17.82 2.66 -6.87
CA ASP A 22 -18.46 1.68 -7.77
C ASP A 22 -19.46 0.73 -7.10
N GLN A 23 -20.11 1.15 -6.02
CA GLN A 23 -21.10 0.34 -5.28
C GLN A 23 -22.39 0.06 -6.07
N ASP A 24 -22.58 0.69 -7.24
CA ASP A 24 -23.59 0.38 -8.24
C ASP A 24 -23.16 -0.73 -9.21
N LYS A 25 -21.87 -1.07 -9.24
CA LYS A 25 -21.28 -2.04 -10.15
C LYS A 25 -21.21 -3.42 -9.50
N SER A 26 -21.70 -4.43 -10.20
CA SER A 26 -21.69 -5.82 -9.71
C SER A 26 -20.30 -6.38 -9.38
N TRP A 27 -19.24 -5.82 -9.97
CA TRP A 27 -17.85 -6.25 -9.73
C TRP A 27 -17.24 -5.65 -8.45
N ALA A 28 -17.81 -4.58 -7.91
CA ALA A 28 -17.33 -3.99 -6.67
C ALA A 28 -17.75 -4.86 -5.46
N PRO A 29 -17.00 -4.85 -4.36
CA PRO A 29 -17.44 -5.51 -3.14
C PRO A 29 -18.59 -4.73 -2.51
N HIS A 30 -19.70 -5.44 -2.27
CA HIS A 30 -20.92 -4.93 -1.63
C HIS A 30 -21.04 -5.36 -0.16
N LYS A 31 -20.07 -6.17 0.31
CA LYS A 31 -20.07 -6.78 1.63
C LYS A 31 -18.80 -6.44 2.38
N VAL A 32 -18.95 -6.24 3.69
CA VAL A 32 -17.87 -5.93 4.63
C VAL A 32 -17.86 -6.93 5.78
N CYS A 33 -16.67 -7.20 6.34
CA CYS A 33 -16.50 -8.12 7.45
C CYS A 33 -16.99 -7.50 8.78
N LYS A 34 -17.48 -8.31 9.74
CA LYS A 34 -18.02 -7.79 11.01
C LYS A 34 -16.95 -7.05 11.83
N SER A 35 -15.75 -7.63 11.91
CA SER A 35 -14.60 -7.02 12.59
C SER A 35 -14.18 -5.69 11.97
N CYS A 36 -14.22 -5.58 10.64
CA CYS A 36 -13.96 -4.33 9.91
C CYS A 36 -14.91 -3.22 10.34
N VAL A 37 -16.20 -3.55 10.48
CA VAL A 37 -17.24 -2.60 10.92
C VAL A 37 -17.07 -2.22 12.39
N GLU A 38 -16.69 -3.17 13.24
CA GLU A 38 -16.42 -2.92 14.66
C GLU A 38 -15.19 -2.04 14.85
N LEU A 39 -14.13 -2.23 14.07
CA LEU A 39 -12.94 -1.38 14.09
C LEU A 39 -13.27 0.04 13.65
N LEU A 40 -13.99 0.22 12.54
CA LEU A 40 -14.47 1.53 12.10
C LEU A 40 -15.36 2.20 13.17
N ARG A 41 -16.19 1.40 13.87
CA ARG A 41 -17.04 1.90 14.95
C ARG A 41 -16.23 2.33 16.18
N SER A 42 -15.24 1.55 16.59
CA SER A 42 -14.35 1.90 17.70
C SER A 42 -13.52 3.15 17.39
N TRP A 43 -12.98 3.24 16.17
CA TRP A 43 -12.28 4.43 15.69
C TRP A 43 -13.20 5.66 15.66
N SER A 44 -14.42 5.54 15.09
CA SER A 44 -15.37 6.67 15.02
C SER A 44 -15.79 7.23 16.38
N LYS A 45 -15.64 6.43 17.45
CA LYS A 45 -15.91 6.80 18.84
C LYS A 45 -14.66 7.28 19.60
N GLY A 46 -13.51 7.38 18.92
CA GLY A 46 -12.23 7.77 19.51
C GLY A 46 -11.62 6.73 20.46
N LYS A 47 -12.12 5.48 20.47
CA LYS A 47 -11.55 4.40 21.30
C LYS A 47 -10.25 3.84 20.72
N GLU A 48 -10.13 3.85 19.40
CA GLU A 48 -8.94 3.44 18.66
C GLU A 48 -8.35 4.66 17.94
N LYS A 49 -7.03 4.86 18.06
CA LYS A 49 -6.34 5.98 17.39
C LYS A 49 -6.17 5.75 15.89
N HIS A 50 -6.04 4.51 15.45
CA HIS A 50 -5.85 4.12 14.06
C HIS A 50 -6.45 2.73 13.78
N LEU A 51 -6.77 2.47 12.52
CA LEU A 51 -7.13 1.13 12.03
C LEU A 51 -5.87 0.28 11.86
N PRO A 52 -5.96 -1.06 11.94
CA PRO A 52 -4.81 -1.96 11.78
C PRO A 52 -4.22 -1.97 10.36
N PHE A 53 -4.86 -1.29 9.41
CA PHE A 53 -4.37 -1.08 8.04
C PHE A 53 -4.53 0.40 7.66
N GLY A 54 -3.45 0.98 7.10
CA GLY A 54 -3.38 2.40 6.74
C GLY A 54 -3.67 2.71 5.26
N ILE A 55 -3.72 1.68 4.41
CA ILE A 55 -3.95 1.84 2.97
C ILE A 55 -5.41 1.48 2.65
N PRO A 56 -6.18 2.37 1.99
CA PRO A 56 -7.51 2.03 1.54
C PRO A 56 -7.45 0.97 0.44
N MET A 57 -8.39 0.04 0.49
CA MET A 57 -8.63 -0.91 -0.59
C MET A 57 -9.44 -0.20 -1.67
N ILE A 58 -8.78 0.17 -2.78
CA ILE A 58 -9.39 0.85 -3.90
C ILE A 58 -9.76 -0.19 -4.96
N TRP A 59 -11.03 -0.23 -5.35
CA TRP A 59 -11.54 -1.10 -6.40
C TRP A 59 -11.84 -0.26 -7.63
N ILE A 60 -11.16 -0.53 -8.74
CA ILE A 60 -11.32 0.17 -10.02
C ILE A 60 -11.66 -0.87 -11.09
N GLU A 61 -12.62 -0.57 -11.96
CA GLU A 61 -12.96 -1.43 -13.10
C GLU A 61 -11.72 -1.64 -13.98
N SER A 62 -11.38 -2.89 -14.30
CA SER A 62 -10.32 -3.19 -15.26
C SER A 62 -10.79 -2.77 -16.65
N LYS A 63 -10.40 -1.57 -17.10
CA LYS A 63 -10.62 -1.16 -18.48
C LYS A 63 -9.67 -1.95 -19.39
N ASN A 64 -10.24 -2.66 -20.37
CA ASN A 64 -9.48 -3.16 -21.52
C ASN A 64 -8.91 -1.94 -22.26
N HIS A 65 -7.58 -1.84 -22.31
CA HIS A 65 -6.85 -0.76 -22.98
C HIS A 65 -6.95 -0.91 -24.50
N PHE A 66 -8.01 -0.37 -25.09
CA PHE A 66 -7.93 0.21 -26.42
C PHE A 66 -8.50 1.63 -26.35
N ASP A 67 -7.82 2.52 -27.07
CA ASP A 67 -8.07 3.96 -27.25
C ASP A 67 -7.44 4.89 -26.20
N VAL A 68 -6.19 5.22 -26.55
CA VAL A 68 -5.46 6.43 -26.16
C VAL A 68 -6.18 7.64 -26.74
N HIS A 69 -6.48 8.63 -25.90
CA HIS A 69 -6.50 10.01 -26.34
C HIS A 69 -5.75 10.85 -25.30
N GLU A 70 -4.56 11.28 -25.71
CA GLU A 70 -3.82 12.36 -25.07
C GLU A 70 -4.55 13.68 -25.34
N ASP A 71 -4.75 14.44 -24.27
CA ASP A 71 -4.75 15.90 -24.20
C ASP A 71 -4.62 16.18 -22.69
N GLY A 72 -3.71 16.99 -22.18
CA GLY A 72 -3.16 18.23 -22.69
C GLY A 72 -3.05 19.11 -21.44
N THR A 73 -1.84 19.56 -21.16
CA THR A 73 -1.42 20.48 -20.10
C THR A 73 -2.47 21.51 -19.67
N ASN A 74 -2.61 21.73 -18.36
CA ASN A 74 -2.61 23.11 -17.86
C ASN A 74 -2.02 23.20 -16.45
N SER A 75 -0.84 23.82 -16.39
CA SER A 75 -0.21 24.40 -15.22
C SER A 75 -0.99 25.63 -14.79
N GLU A 76 -1.50 25.66 -13.57
CA GLU A 76 -2.00 26.88 -12.94
C GLU A 76 -1.02 27.36 -11.87
N GLU A 77 -0.57 28.58 -12.08
CA GLU A 77 0.35 29.38 -11.27
C GLU A 77 -0.24 29.63 -9.87
N VAL A 78 0.51 29.29 -8.82
CA VAL A 78 0.23 29.78 -7.47
C VAL A 78 1.11 30.99 -7.21
N LYS A 79 0.46 32.14 -7.00
CA LYS A 79 1.06 33.44 -6.73
C LYS A 79 1.78 33.44 -5.39
N ASP A 80 3.01 33.93 -5.38
CA ASP A 80 3.76 34.31 -4.18
C ASP A 80 2.94 35.29 -3.34
N HIS A 81 2.78 34.96 -2.06
CA HIS A 81 2.29 35.89 -1.06
C HIS A 81 3.43 36.13 -0.08
N ASP A 82 4.06 37.30 -0.19
CA ASP A 82 5.07 37.80 0.74
C ASP A 82 4.50 37.79 2.17
N CYS A 83 5.02 36.90 3.03
CA CYS A 83 4.78 36.99 4.45
C CYS A 83 5.90 37.81 5.12
N GLU A 84 5.48 38.95 5.64
CA GLU A 84 6.26 39.85 6.49
C GLU A 84 6.81 39.08 7.70
N TYR A 85 8.13 39.11 7.87
CA TYR A 85 8.87 38.34 8.86
C TYR A 85 8.60 38.91 10.27
N ASP A 86 7.71 38.27 11.03
CA ASP A 86 7.53 38.55 12.45
C ASP A 86 8.72 37.96 13.23
N ALA A 87 9.65 38.83 13.61
CA ALA A 87 10.89 38.50 14.28
C ALA A 87 10.64 38.29 15.78
N ASP A 88 10.06 37.14 16.15
CA ASP A 88 10.06 36.69 17.56
C ASP A 88 9.96 35.17 17.73
N PHE A 89 10.48 34.38 16.77
CA PHE A 89 10.66 32.95 16.97
C PHE A 89 11.91 32.68 17.82
N GLN A 90 11.73 32.66 19.14
CA GLN A 90 12.70 32.06 20.05
C GLN A 90 12.86 30.58 19.68
N ASP A 91 13.98 30.25 19.04
CA ASP A 91 14.42 28.89 18.78
C ASP A 91 14.76 28.21 20.11
N PRO A 92 13.94 27.27 20.62
CA PRO A 92 14.22 26.60 21.87
C PRO A 92 15.21 25.46 21.59
N SER A 93 16.45 25.81 21.23
CA SER A 93 17.65 24.95 21.19
C SER A 93 17.41 23.43 21.11
N SER A 94 16.56 22.97 20.20
CA SER A 94 16.09 21.60 20.22
C SER A 94 17.11 20.78 19.47
N GLU A 95 17.85 19.94 20.20
CA GLU A 95 18.65 18.87 19.60
C GLU A 95 17.80 18.18 18.51
N PRO A 96 18.37 17.87 17.33
CA PRO A 96 17.65 17.19 16.28
C PRO A 96 17.00 15.92 16.83
N SER A 97 15.67 15.83 16.76
CA SER A 97 14.95 14.64 17.18
C SER A 97 15.38 13.47 16.30
N LEU A 98 15.98 12.44 16.90
CA LEU A 98 16.37 11.23 16.20
C LEU A 98 15.13 10.44 15.78
N PHE A 99 15.17 9.81 14.61
CA PHE A 99 14.10 8.93 14.18
C PHE A 99 14.11 7.63 14.98
N ASN A 100 12.99 7.32 15.61
CA ASN A 100 12.72 5.98 16.13
C ASN A 100 12.20 5.03 15.03
N GLN A 101 11.97 3.75 15.36
CA GLN A 101 11.51 2.76 14.39
C GLN A 101 10.15 3.12 13.72
N PRO A 102 9.08 3.49 14.45
CA PRO A 102 7.82 3.85 13.80
C PRO A 102 7.94 5.08 12.90
N GLU A 103 8.67 6.12 13.32
CA GLU A 103 8.88 7.31 12.48
C GLU A 103 9.65 7.00 11.20
N LEU A 104 10.68 6.14 11.29
CA LEU A 104 11.40 5.66 10.10
C LEU A 104 10.47 4.87 9.16
N ASN A 105 9.60 4.02 9.70
CA ASN A 105 8.64 3.25 8.91
C ASN A 105 7.59 4.15 8.25
N ASP A 106 7.08 5.14 8.98
CA ASP A 106 6.13 6.13 8.48
C ASP A 106 6.77 6.96 7.36
N LEU A 107 8.01 7.42 7.54
CA LEU A 107 8.75 8.14 6.51
C LEU A 107 8.93 7.31 5.22
N ILE A 108 9.33 6.04 5.36
CA ILE A 108 9.50 5.13 4.21
C ILE A 108 8.17 4.92 3.47
N ARG A 109 7.06 4.84 4.22
CA ARG A 109 5.72 4.66 3.67
C ARG A 109 5.24 5.91 2.94
N ASP A 110 5.35 7.07 3.59
CA ASP A 110 4.81 8.33 3.07
C ASP A 110 5.56 8.79 1.81
N LEU A 111 6.84 8.43 1.69
CA LEU A 111 7.66 8.64 0.49
C LEU A 111 7.50 7.56 -0.59
N ASP A 112 6.70 6.52 -0.33
CA ASP A 112 6.53 5.36 -1.21
C ASP A 112 7.84 4.77 -1.76
N LEU A 113 8.88 4.64 -0.91
CA LEU A 113 10.21 4.21 -1.35
C LEU A 113 10.31 2.72 -1.68
N SER A 114 10.98 2.31 -2.76
CA SER A 114 11.28 0.88 -2.99
C SER A 114 12.03 0.22 -1.82
N LYS A 115 12.05 -1.12 -1.69
CA LYS A 115 12.83 -1.80 -0.62
C LYS A 115 14.32 -1.40 -0.65
N ALA A 116 14.93 -1.32 -1.83
CA ALA A 116 16.31 -0.89 -1.99
C ALA A 116 16.52 0.58 -1.58
N SER A 117 15.61 1.47 -1.99
CA SER A 117 15.64 2.89 -1.60
C SER A 117 15.41 3.07 -0.10
N SER A 118 14.55 2.24 0.51
CA SER A 118 14.26 2.24 1.95
C SER A 118 15.47 1.80 2.75
N GLU A 119 16.14 0.73 2.33
CA GLU A 119 17.40 0.25 2.91
C GLU A 119 18.50 1.32 2.82
N LEU A 120 18.66 1.93 1.63
CA LEU A 120 19.65 2.98 1.42
C LEU A 120 19.40 4.18 2.32
N LEU A 121 18.14 4.66 2.39
CA LEU A 121 17.75 5.77 3.25
C LEU A 121 18.05 5.46 4.72
N ALA A 122 17.57 4.31 5.22
CA ALA A 122 17.77 3.90 6.60
C ALA A 122 19.27 3.75 6.93
N SER A 123 20.08 3.27 5.99
CA SER A 123 21.54 3.18 6.14
C SER A 123 22.19 4.55 6.25
N ARG A 124 21.81 5.51 5.38
CA ARG A 124 22.36 6.88 5.43
C ARG A 124 21.94 7.64 6.70
N LEU A 125 20.70 7.48 7.15
CA LEU A 125 20.23 8.04 8.41
C LEU A 125 21.02 7.47 9.61
N LYS A 126 21.32 6.17 9.57
CA LYS A 126 22.17 5.53 10.59
C LYS A 126 23.60 6.08 10.57
N GLU A 127 24.22 6.20 9.41
CA GLU A 127 25.57 6.76 9.25
C GLU A 127 25.67 8.22 9.74
N LYS A 128 24.59 8.98 9.59
CA LYS A 128 24.51 10.37 10.07
C LYS A 128 24.14 10.49 11.55
N ASN A 129 24.03 9.37 12.27
CA ASN A 129 23.57 9.33 13.67
C ASN A 129 22.20 10.02 13.86
N LEU A 130 21.29 9.87 12.88
CA LEU A 130 19.93 10.42 12.92
C LEU A 130 18.89 9.38 13.37
N LEU A 131 19.32 8.18 13.78
CA LEU A 131 18.44 7.13 14.28
C LEU A 131 18.69 6.88 15.78
N HIS A 132 17.62 6.61 16.53
CA HIS A 132 17.74 6.18 17.92
C HIS A 132 18.54 4.87 18.07
N GLN A 133 19.24 4.75 19.21
CA GLN A 133 19.93 3.52 19.60
C GLN A 133 18.91 2.38 19.74
N GLY A 134 18.95 1.42 18.81
CA GLY A 134 18.01 0.29 18.76
C GLY A 134 17.08 0.30 17.55
N THR A 135 17.02 1.38 16.77
CA THR A 135 16.34 1.40 15.47
C THR A 135 17.02 0.42 14.52
N LYS A 136 16.25 -0.50 13.94
CA LYS A 136 16.76 -1.56 13.06
C LYS A 136 16.71 -1.09 11.61
N VAL A 137 17.84 -1.18 10.95
CA VAL A 137 17.91 -1.11 9.49
C VAL A 137 17.64 -2.52 8.96
N THR A 138 16.55 -2.67 8.22
CA THR A 138 16.20 -3.95 7.58
C THR A 138 16.87 -3.99 6.22
N LEU A 139 17.70 -5.00 5.99
CA LEU A 139 18.35 -5.21 4.70
C LEU A 139 17.37 -5.92 3.75
N TYR A 140 17.37 -5.52 2.48
CA TYR A 140 16.59 -6.21 1.48
C TYR A 140 17.24 -7.54 1.13
N HIS A 141 16.52 -8.64 1.38
CA HIS A 141 16.97 -9.97 1.00
C HIS A 141 16.55 -10.31 -0.44
N TYR A 142 17.54 -10.70 -1.25
CA TYR A 142 17.40 -11.07 -2.67
C TYR A 142 16.65 -12.38 -2.94
N ARG A 143 16.05 -13.04 -1.95
CA ARG A 143 15.31 -14.31 -2.16
C ARG A 143 14.18 -14.18 -3.18
N GLU A 144 13.62 -12.98 -3.29
CA GLU A 144 12.52 -12.69 -4.21
C GLU A 144 13.04 -12.30 -5.62
N GLN A 145 14.36 -12.09 -5.79
CA GLN A 145 14.97 -11.57 -7.02
C GLN A 145 14.80 -12.54 -8.19
N GLU A 146 14.90 -13.85 -7.95
CA GLU A 146 14.70 -14.87 -8.99
C GLU A 146 13.26 -14.90 -9.55
N PHE A 147 12.30 -14.41 -8.78
CA PHE A 147 10.90 -14.35 -9.18
C PHE A 147 10.52 -13.02 -9.84
N GLN A 148 11.34 -11.97 -9.73
CA GLN A 148 11.06 -10.65 -10.32
C GLN A 148 10.79 -10.73 -11.84
N GLN A 149 11.44 -11.66 -12.54
CA GLN A 149 11.24 -11.89 -13.98
C GLN A 149 9.79 -12.30 -14.35
N TYR A 150 9.02 -12.82 -13.40
CA TYR A 150 7.62 -13.22 -13.63
C TYR A 150 6.63 -12.08 -13.43
N PHE A 151 7.07 -10.88 -13.02
CA PHE A 151 6.19 -9.75 -12.74
C PHE A 151 6.46 -8.60 -13.71
N CYS A 152 5.39 -7.87 -14.03
CA CYS A 152 5.42 -6.64 -14.78
C CYS A 152 4.69 -5.56 -14.01
N GLU A 153 5.17 -4.32 -14.08
CA GLU A 153 4.41 -3.16 -13.64
C GLU A 153 3.95 -2.35 -14.85
N LYS A 154 2.70 -1.90 -14.79
CA LYS A 154 2.19 -0.84 -15.64
C LYS A 154 1.28 0.08 -14.82
N ASN A 155 1.52 1.39 -14.86
CA ASN A 155 0.70 2.41 -14.18
C ASN A 155 0.53 2.16 -12.67
N GLY A 156 1.59 1.72 -11.97
CA GLY A 156 1.55 1.42 -10.54
C GLY A 156 0.79 0.14 -10.16
N LEU A 157 0.36 -0.66 -11.15
CA LEU A 157 -0.22 -1.99 -10.94
C LEU A 157 0.79 -3.07 -11.29
N VAL A 158 1.02 -3.99 -10.35
CA VAL A 158 1.87 -5.17 -10.54
C VAL A 158 1.01 -6.35 -10.98
N PHE A 159 1.40 -7.04 -12.06
CA PHE A 159 0.73 -8.25 -12.54
C PHE A 159 1.74 -9.31 -12.97
N CYS A 160 1.31 -10.57 -13.01
CA CYS A 160 2.11 -11.71 -13.43
C CYS A 160 1.62 -12.22 -14.81
N PRO A 161 2.33 -11.92 -15.92
CA PRO A 161 1.94 -12.39 -17.24
C PRO A 161 2.10 -13.90 -17.44
N ASN A 162 3.03 -14.54 -16.71
CA ASN A 162 3.31 -15.97 -16.82
C ASN A 162 3.09 -16.69 -15.46
N VAL A 163 1.82 -16.87 -15.11
CA VAL A 163 1.42 -17.54 -13.86
C VAL A 163 1.90 -19.00 -13.80
N GLU A 164 1.84 -19.72 -14.93
CA GLU A 164 2.27 -21.11 -15.00
C GLU A 164 3.78 -21.24 -14.76
N GLY A 165 4.59 -20.40 -15.39
CA GLY A 165 6.04 -20.38 -15.18
C GLY A 165 6.42 -20.00 -13.75
N LEU A 166 5.73 -19.02 -13.15
CA LEU A 166 5.93 -18.66 -11.75
C LEU A 166 5.63 -19.86 -10.83
N LEU A 167 4.49 -20.52 -11.02
CA LEU A 167 4.08 -21.64 -10.19
C LEU A 167 4.98 -22.86 -10.36
N LEU A 168 5.46 -23.12 -11.57
CA LEU A 168 6.46 -24.14 -11.84
C LEU A 168 7.77 -23.84 -11.08
N ALA A 169 8.24 -22.59 -11.12
CA ALA A 169 9.43 -22.16 -10.39
C ALA A 169 9.27 -22.24 -8.87
N MET A 170 8.04 -22.06 -8.36
CA MET A 170 7.70 -22.25 -6.94
C MET A 170 7.43 -23.72 -6.54
N GLY A 171 7.60 -24.68 -7.46
CA GLY A 171 7.44 -26.10 -7.18
C GLY A 171 5.99 -26.61 -7.25
N VAL A 172 5.11 -25.92 -8.00
CA VAL A 172 3.71 -26.31 -8.26
C VAL A 172 3.54 -26.66 -9.75
N PRO A 173 3.93 -27.88 -10.18
CA PRO A 173 3.96 -28.24 -11.61
C PRO A 173 2.58 -28.50 -12.23
N ASN A 174 1.55 -28.77 -11.42
CA ASN A 174 0.22 -29.18 -11.90
C ASN A 174 -0.83 -28.07 -11.76
N TYR A 175 -0.44 -26.82 -12.03
CA TYR A 175 -1.37 -25.70 -11.99
C TYR A 175 -2.44 -25.82 -13.09
N ASN A 176 -3.72 -25.75 -12.71
CA ASN A 176 -4.84 -25.65 -13.64
C ASN A 176 -5.54 -24.29 -13.46
N PRO A 177 -5.53 -23.40 -14.48
CA PRO A 177 -6.23 -22.13 -14.44
C PRO A 177 -7.75 -22.25 -14.21
N SER A 178 -8.36 -23.40 -14.47
CA SER A 178 -9.79 -23.61 -14.22
C SER A 178 -10.09 -23.77 -12.72
N ASP A 179 -9.15 -24.36 -11.99
CA ASP A 179 -9.32 -24.79 -10.60
C ASP A 179 -8.69 -23.84 -9.59
N TRP A 180 -7.71 -23.05 -10.03
CA TRP A 180 -6.88 -22.21 -9.17
C TRP A 180 -6.98 -20.74 -9.53
N ARG A 181 -6.88 -19.88 -8.51
CA ARG A 181 -6.81 -18.42 -8.63
C ARG A 181 -5.59 -17.92 -7.86
N LEU A 182 -4.68 -17.25 -8.57
CA LEU A 182 -3.53 -16.58 -7.97
C LEU A 182 -3.93 -15.16 -7.55
N PHE A 183 -3.66 -14.82 -6.30
CA PHE A 183 -3.79 -13.48 -5.76
C PHE A 183 -2.41 -12.95 -5.43
N ILE A 184 -2.05 -11.79 -5.96
CA ILE A 184 -0.76 -11.14 -5.73
C ILE A 184 -1.03 -9.88 -4.90
N GLU A 185 -0.32 -9.70 -3.79
CA GLU A 185 -0.35 -8.45 -3.03
C GLU A 185 0.21 -7.32 -3.92
N ASN A 186 -0.47 -6.17 -4.02
CA ASN A 186 -0.08 -5.04 -4.88
C ASN A 186 1.14 -4.30 -4.34
N SER A 187 2.27 -5.00 -4.27
CA SER A 187 3.50 -4.53 -3.67
C SER A 187 4.67 -5.07 -4.47
N LYS A 188 5.45 -4.17 -5.10
CA LYS A 188 6.79 -4.51 -5.57
C LYS A 188 7.77 -4.82 -4.43
N ARG A 189 7.37 -4.49 -3.20
CA ARG A 189 8.26 -4.57 -2.05
C ARG A 189 8.42 -6.04 -1.73
N SER A 190 7.34 -6.73 -1.40
CA SER A 190 7.36 -8.16 -1.08
C SER A 190 6.50 -8.94 -2.04
N LEU A 191 7.08 -9.95 -2.69
CA LEU A 191 6.26 -10.96 -3.35
C LEU A 191 5.51 -11.73 -2.27
N LYS A 192 4.25 -11.35 -2.06
CA LYS A 192 3.29 -12.20 -1.35
C LYS A 192 2.19 -12.59 -2.27
N CYS A 193 2.00 -13.90 -2.43
CA CYS A 193 0.91 -14.40 -3.22
C CYS A 193 0.21 -15.59 -2.56
N VAL A 194 -1.09 -15.69 -2.83
CA VAL A 194 -1.95 -16.76 -2.33
C VAL A 194 -2.55 -17.46 -3.54
N LEU A 195 -2.38 -18.78 -3.58
CA LEU A 195 -3.02 -19.63 -4.56
C LEU A 195 -4.24 -20.29 -3.92
N LEU A 196 -5.44 -19.99 -4.43
CA LEU A 196 -6.70 -20.53 -3.94
C LEU A 196 -7.29 -21.54 -4.93
N HIS A 197 -7.64 -22.72 -4.44
CA HIS A 197 -8.36 -23.76 -5.18
C HIS A 197 -9.87 -23.61 -5.01
N ASN A 198 -10.65 -23.96 -6.03
CA ASN A 198 -12.12 -24.01 -5.98
C ASN A 198 -12.66 -24.93 -4.86
N GLY A 199 -11.86 -25.91 -4.41
CA GLY A 199 -12.17 -26.79 -3.27
C GLY A 199 -11.81 -26.23 -1.88
N ASN A 200 -11.63 -24.91 -1.74
CA ASN A 200 -11.20 -24.25 -0.49
C ASN A 200 -9.84 -24.74 0.06
N ILE A 201 -8.91 -25.07 -0.84
CA ILE A 201 -7.51 -25.37 -0.48
C ILE A 201 -6.69 -24.12 -0.80
N SER A 202 -5.88 -23.65 0.14
CA SER A 202 -5.01 -22.49 -0.06
C SER A 202 -3.54 -22.88 0.10
N VAL A 203 -2.69 -22.39 -0.79
CA VAL A 203 -1.23 -22.47 -0.63
C VAL A 203 -0.69 -21.04 -0.63
N GLN A 204 0.11 -20.71 0.39
CA GLN A 204 0.68 -19.38 0.56
C GLN A 204 2.16 -19.41 0.17
N PHE A 205 2.57 -18.50 -0.69
CA PHE A 205 3.94 -18.40 -1.19
C PHE A 205 4.47 -17.00 -0.87
N LEU A 206 5.34 -16.96 0.15
CA LEU A 206 6.03 -15.82 0.77
C LEU A 206 5.16 -14.60 1.17
#